data_AF-A0A8B9E5V8-F1
#
_entry.id   AF-A0A8B9E5V8-F1
#
_cell.length_a   1.000
_cell.length_b   1.000
_cell.length_c   1.000
_cell.angle_alpha   90.00
_cell.angle_beta   90.00
_cell.angle_gamma   90.00
#
_symmetry.space_group_name_H-M   'P 1'
#
loop_
_entity.id
_entity.type
_entity.pdbx_description
1 polymer ?
#
loop_
_entity_poly.entity_id
_entity_poly.type
_entity_poly.pdbx_seq_one_letter_code
_entity_poly.pdbx_strand_id
1 'polypeptide(L)'
;MAVFGEAAPYLRKSEKERIEAQNKPFDAKSSVFVAHPKESFVKGTIQSRETGKVTVKTEAGEVREKESSDQYLIHTELLADICRHILSFPWQTLTVKDDQVFSMNPPKYDKIEDMAMMTHLHEPAVLYNLKERYAAWMIYTYSGLFCVTVNPYKWLPVYNPEVVLAYRGKKRQEAPPHIFSISDNAYQFMLTDRENQSILITGESGAGKTVNTKRVIQYFATIAASGEKKKEEQSGKIANPLLEAFGNAKTVRNDNSSRFGKFIRIHFGATGKLASADIETCK
;
A
#
# COMPACT_ATOMS: atom_id res chain seq x y z
N MET A 1 -13.57 6.40 -12.08
CA MET A 1 -13.72 5.89 -10.70
C MET A 1 -15.03 5.13 -10.48
N ALA A 2 -16.15 5.48 -11.13
CA ALA A 2 -17.44 4.79 -10.97
C ALA A 2 -17.38 3.25 -11.15
N VAL A 3 -16.56 2.77 -12.09
CA VAL A 3 -16.36 1.33 -12.34
C VAL A 3 -15.81 0.53 -11.15
N PHE A 4 -15.29 1.21 -10.13
CA PHE A 4 -14.76 0.56 -8.92
C PHE A 4 -15.78 0.52 -7.77
N GLY A 5 -16.99 1.07 -7.95
CA GLY A 5 -18.06 1.02 -6.95
C GLY A 5 -17.61 1.47 -5.56
N GLU A 6 -17.94 0.68 -4.55
CA GLU A 6 -17.59 0.90 -3.14
C GLU A 6 -16.08 0.91 -2.87
N ALA A 7 -15.27 0.33 -3.77
CA ALA A 7 -13.81 0.33 -3.63
C ALA A 7 -13.17 1.67 -4.01
N ALA A 8 -13.88 2.54 -4.74
CA ALA A 8 -13.31 3.77 -5.29
C ALA A 8 -12.59 4.65 -4.25
N PRO A 9 -13.16 4.94 -3.06
CA PRO A 9 -12.51 5.79 -2.05
C PRO A 9 -11.19 5.22 -1.50
N TYR A 10 -11.01 3.91 -1.57
CA TYR A 10 -9.84 3.17 -1.10
C TYR A 10 -8.75 3.03 -2.17
N LEU A 11 -9.05 3.38 -3.42
CA LEU A 11 -8.12 3.29 -4.54
C LEU A 11 -7.58 4.66 -4.96
N ARG A 12 -8.47 5.66 -5.06
CA ARG A 12 -8.11 7.03 -5.44
C ARG A 12 -9.10 8.02 -4.84
N LYS A 13 -8.58 9.11 -4.29
CA LYS A 13 -9.39 10.23 -3.81
C LYS A 13 -10.19 10.90 -4.92
N SER A 14 -11.28 11.54 -4.54
CA SER A 14 -12.11 12.28 -5.49
C SER A 14 -11.30 13.41 -6.14
N GLU A 15 -11.68 13.81 -7.35
CA GLU A 15 -10.97 14.88 -8.06
C GLU A 15 -11.00 16.19 -7.27
N LYS A 16 -12.11 16.46 -6.58
CA LYS A 16 -12.26 17.60 -5.67
C LYS A 16 -11.22 17.59 -4.55
N GLU A 17 -11.11 16.49 -3.80
CA GLU A 17 -10.12 16.36 -2.71
C GLU A 17 -8.67 16.47 -3.23
N ARG A 18 -8.40 15.96 -4.44
CA ARG A 18 -7.08 16.07 -5.07
C ARG A 18 -6.74 17.51 -5.42
N ILE A 19 -7.66 18.22 -6.09
CA ILE A 19 -7.46 19.64 -6.44
C ILE A 19 -7.26 20.47 -5.17
N GLU A 20 -8.09 20.26 -4.14
CA GLU A 20 -7.94 20.95 -2.85
C GLU A 20 -6.58 20.67 -2.19
N ALA A 21 -6.09 19.43 -2.23
CA ALA A 21 -4.79 19.08 -1.70
C ALA A 21 -3.63 19.71 -2.49
N GLN A 22 -3.73 19.75 -3.82
CA GLN A 22 -2.71 20.32 -4.70
C GLN A 22 -2.64 21.85 -4.62
N ASN A 23 -3.74 22.51 -4.29
CA ASN A 23 -3.83 23.96 -4.16
C ASN A 23 -3.46 24.48 -2.75
N LYS A 24 -3.02 23.60 -1.84
CA LYS A 24 -2.59 24.03 -0.50
C LYS A 24 -1.38 24.99 -0.59
N PRO A 25 -1.35 26.06 0.21
CA PRO A 25 -0.18 26.92 0.31
C PRO A 25 1.07 26.12 0.69
N PHE A 26 2.18 26.38 -0.01
CA PHE A 26 3.44 25.70 0.23
C PHE A 26 4.61 26.62 -0.05
N ASP A 27 5.56 26.68 0.88
CA ASP A 27 6.81 27.41 0.72
C ASP A 27 7.97 26.42 0.61
N ALA A 28 8.50 26.25 -0.60
CA ALA A 28 9.57 25.32 -0.89
C ALA A 28 10.89 25.63 -0.14
N LYS A 29 11.09 26.87 0.33
CA LYS A 29 12.30 27.26 1.04
C LYS A 29 12.24 26.96 2.54
N SER A 30 11.05 27.00 3.13
CA SER A 30 10.88 26.84 4.57
C SER A 30 10.27 25.50 4.98
N SER A 31 9.45 24.87 4.13
CA SER A 31 8.83 23.56 4.41
C SER A 31 9.82 22.41 4.23
N VAL A 32 10.14 21.72 5.32
CA VAL A 32 11.16 20.67 5.37
C VAL A 32 10.72 19.47 6.21
N PHE A 33 11.36 18.33 5.95
CA PHE A 33 11.43 17.22 6.90
C PHE A 33 12.71 17.32 7.71
N VAL A 34 12.64 16.95 8.99
CA VAL A 34 13.78 16.96 9.90
C VAL A 34 13.85 15.64 10.66
N ALA A 35 15.07 15.13 10.89
CA ALA A 35 15.28 13.95 11.71
C ALA A 35 14.75 14.15 13.14
N HIS A 36 14.03 13.17 13.67
CA HIS A 36 13.44 13.20 15.01
C HIS A 36 13.80 11.92 15.79
N PRO A 37 14.30 12.03 17.03
CA PRO A 37 14.77 10.87 17.80
C PRO A 37 13.72 9.77 18.03
N LYS A 38 12.43 10.12 18.10
CA LYS A 38 11.33 9.17 18.38
C LYS A 38 10.52 8.76 17.15
N GLU A 39 10.39 9.65 16.17
CA GLU A 39 9.52 9.44 14.99
C GLU A 39 10.31 9.21 13.71
N SER A 40 11.64 9.10 13.80
CA SER A 40 12.60 9.09 12.69
C SER A 40 12.62 10.40 11.91
N PHE A 41 11.48 10.85 11.37
CA PHE A 41 11.33 12.12 10.65
C PHE A 41 10.02 12.81 10.99
N VAL A 42 10.06 14.14 11.10
CA VAL A 42 8.87 14.99 11.29
C VAL A 42 8.84 16.13 10.26
N LYS A 43 7.64 16.64 9.94
CA LYS A 43 7.48 17.86 9.15
C LYS A 43 7.75 19.09 10.00
N GLY A 44 8.21 20.16 9.38
CA GLY A 44 8.36 21.45 10.05
C GLY A 44 8.67 22.59 9.10
N THR A 45 8.74 23.78 9.69
CA THR A 45 9.04 25.04 9.00
C THR A 45 10.33 25.62 9.56
N ILE A 46 11.30 25.90 8.69
CA ILE A 46 12.55 26.59 9.06
C ILE A 46 12.22 27.97 9.65
N GLN A 47 12.77 28.26 10.83
CA GLN A 47 12.67 29.56 11.49
C GLN A 47 13.93 30.38 11.30
N SER A 48 15.10 29.76 11.44
CA SER A 48 16.40 30.41 11.25
C SER A 48 17.45 29.43 10.72
N ARG A 49 18.44 29.97 10.02
CA ARG A 49 19.61 29.25 9.54
C ARG A 49 20.86 29.99 10.01
N GLU A 50 21.66 29.32 10.82
CA GLU A 50 22.96 29.79 11.31
C GLU A 50 24.06 28.90 10.73
N THR A 51 25.32 29.33 10.77
CA THR A 51 26.43 28.58 10.15
C THR A 51 26.52 27.15 10.68
N GLY A 52 26.07 26.18 9.88
CA GLY A 52 26.08 24.74 10.18
C GLY A 52 24.90 24.23 11.01
N LYS A 53 23.92 25.07 11.36
CA LYS A 53 22.73 24.67 12.15
C LYS A 53 21.45 25.29 11.60
N VAL A 54 20.38 24.50 11.61
CA VAL A 54 19.05 24.92 11.18
C VAL A 54 18.08 24.75 12.33
N THR A 55 17.32 25.81 12.62
CA THR A 55 16.27 25.78 13.63
C THR A 55 14.93 25.60 12.92
N VAL A 56 14.27 24.48 13.20
CA VAL A 56 13.00 24.08 12.57
C VAL A 56 11.92 24.03 13.65
N LYS A 57 10.78 24.66 13.38
CA LYS A 57 9.56 24.51 14.17
C LYS A 57 8.78 23.32 13.63
N THR A 58 8.63 22.27 14.41
CA THR A 58 7.91 21.06 13.99
C THR A 58 6.41 21.31 13.91
N GLU A 59 5.74 20.63 12.98
CA GLU A 59 4.29 20.52 12.97
C GLU A 59 3.88 19.63 14.15
N ALA A 60 2.87 20.06 14.93
CA ALA A 60 2.28 19.19 15.95
C ALA A 60 1.65 17.98 15.24
N GLY A 61 1.80 16.78 15.82
CA GLY A 61 1.12 15.60 15.31
C GLY A 61 -0.39 15.82 15.38
N GLU A 62 -1.06 16.09 14.26
CA GLU A 62 -2.52 16.07 14.21
C GLU A 62 -3.00 14.64 14.53
N VAL A 63 -3.49 14.43 15.75
CA VAL A 63 -4.31 13.26 16.06
C VAL A 63 -5.66 13.50 15.39
N ARG A 64 -5.85 12.94 14.19
CA ARG A 64 -7.19 12.84 13.60
C ARG A 64 -7.96 11.81 14.41
N GLU A 65 -8.91 12.29 15.23
CA GLU A 65 -9.94 11.44 15.82
C GLU A 65 -10.63 10.70 14.65
N LYS A 66 -10.44 9.38 14.59
CA LYS A 66 -11.19 8.55 13.66
C LYS A 66 -12.60 8.41 14.25
N GLU A 67 -13.57 9.11 13.67
CA GLU A 67 -14.96 8.67 13.73
C GLU A 67 -15.03 7.29 13.05
N SER A 68 -14.91 6.24 13.85
CA SER A 68 -15.19 4.87 13.44
C SER A 68 -16.59 4.54 13.90
N SER A 69 -17.51 4.44 12.96
CA SER A 69 -18.91 4.01 13.14
C SER A 69 -19.05 2.53 13.54
N ASP A 70 -17.99 1.88 14.01
CA ASP A 70 -17.99 0.49 14.43
C ASP A 70 -18.18 0.40 15.94
N GLN A 71 -19.41 0.09 16.28
CA GLN A 71 -20.02 -0.12 17.57
C GLN A 71 -19.38 -1.31 18.33
N TYR A 72 -18.21 -1.10 18.92
CA TYR A 72 -17.73 -1.92 20.05
C TYR A 72 -17.31 -0.98 21.19
N LEU A 73 -18.15 -0.97 22.22
CA LEU A 73 -17.96 -0.28 23.49
C LEU A 73 -16.54 -0.46 24.05
N ILE A 74 -15.78 0.64 24.10
CA ILE A 74 -14.98 0.95 25.29
C ILE A 74 -15.33 2.40 25.65
N HIS A 75 -16.37 2.53 26.46
CA HIS A 75 -16.71 3.76 27.16
C HIS A 75 -15.53 4.11 28.07
N THR A 76 -14.78 5.16 27.79
CA THR A 76 -14.17 6.02 28.80
C THR A 76 -13.57 7.24 28.09
N GLU A 77 -14.16 8.39 28.32
CA GLU A 77 -13.57 9.71 28.02
C GLU A 77 -12.14 9.83 28.60
N LEU A 78 -11.85 9.04 29.65
CA LEU A 78 -10.52 8.90 30.27
C LEU A 78 -9.43 8.39 29.32
N LEU A 79 -9.72 7.43 28.42
CA LEU A 79 -8.71 6.90 27.48
C LEU A 79 -8.47 7.86 26.30
N ALA A 80 -9.50 8.59 25.89
CA ALA A 80 -9.38 9.66 24.91
C ALA A 80 -8.54 10.83 25.46
N ASP A 81 -8.75 11.21 26.73
CA ASP A 81 -7.94 12.23 27.39
C ASP A 81 -6.52 11.78 27.69
N ILE A 82 -6.31 10.50 28.06
CA ILE A 82 -4.96 9.92 28.19
C ILE A 82 -4.26 9.88 26.82
N CYS A 83 -4.95 9.54 25.72
CA CYS A 83 -4.39 9.63 24.38
C CYS A 83 -4.11 11.09 23.96
N ARG A 84 -4.97 12.05 24.32
CA ARG A 84 -4.72 13.48 24.07
C ARG A 84 -3.54 14.02 24.89
N HIS A 85 -3.36 13.59 26.14
CA HIS A 85 -2.25 14.03 27.00
C HIS A 85 -0.91 13.30 26.73
N ILE A 86 -0.95 12.04 26.26
CA ILE A 86 0.26 11.25 25.97
C ILE A 86 0.76 11.44 24.52
N LEU A 87 -0.12 11.85 23.58
CA LEU A 87 0.20 11.91 22.14
C LEU A 87 0.04 13.29 21.48
N SER A 88 -0.35 14.34 22.21
CA SER A 88 -0.21 15.72 21.72
C SER A 88 1.21 16.21 21.99
N PHE A 89 2.11 16.00 21.02
CA PHE A 89 3.38 16.73 21.06
C PHE A 89 3.09 18.20 20.73
N PRO A 90 3.30 19.15 21.66
CA PRO A 90 3.26 20.56 21.31
C PRO A 90 4.32 20.81 20.23
N TRP A 91 4.09 21.81 19.37
CA TRP A 91 5.09 22.25 18.41
C TRP A 91 6.43 22.45 19.14
N GLN A 92 7.46 21.74 18.70
CA GLN A 92 8.78 21.81 19.29
C GLN A 92 9.70 22.53 18.34
N THR A 93 10.60 23.34 18.89
CA THR A 93 11.71 23.90 18.10
C THR A 93 12.88 22.93 18.20
N LEU A 94 13.32 22.42 17.07
CA LEU A 94 14.47 21.53 16.96
C LEU A 94 15.61 22.28 16.26
N THR A 95 16.80 22.24 16.85
CA THR A 95 18.01 22.73 16.21
C THR A 95 18.84 21.53 15.76
N VAL A 96 18.96 21.36 14.45
CA VAL A 96 19.63 20.23 13.83
C VAL A 96 20.76 20.72 12.92
N LYS A 97 21.61 19.80 12.48
CA LYS A 97 22.60 20.08 11.44
C LYS A 97 21.93 20.18 10.07
N ASP A 98 22.60 20.82 9.13
CA ASP A 98 22.07 21.05 7.78
C ASP A 98 21.80 19.75 7.00
N ASP A 99 22.63 18.73 7.22
CA ASP A 99 22.51 17.39 6.62
C ASP A 99 21.33 16.57 7.15
N GLN A 100 20.69 17.03 8.24
CA GLN A 100 19.52 16.41 8.85
C GLN A 100 18.20 17.08 8.42
N VAL A 101 18.28 18.03 7.48
CA VAL A 101 17.14 18.76 6.92
C VAL A 101 16.94 18.33 5.47
N PHE A 102 15.73 17.86 5.16
CA PHE A 102 15.37 17.35 3.84
C PHE A 102 14.23 18.19 3.25
N SER A 103 14.33 18.56 1.98
CA SER A 103 13.29 19.36 1.30
C SER A 103 11.97 18.60 1.18
N MET A 104 10.84 19.28 1.37
CA MET A 104 9.52 18.69 1.11
C MET A 104 9.16 18.77 -0.37
N ASN A 105 8.43 17.77 -0.86
CA ASN A 105 7.82 17.84 -2.20
C ASN A 105 6.64 18.83 -2.19
N PRO A 106 6.44 19.60 -3.28
CA PRO A 106 5.29 20.49 -3.39
C PRO A 106 3.94 19.72 -3.37
N PRO A 107 2.83 20.36 -2.97
CA PRO A 107 1.52 19.71 -2.79
C PRO A 107 0.95 19.04 -4.04
N LYS A 108 1.46 19.38 -5.24
CA LYS A 108 1.13 18.65 -6.47
C LYS A 108 1.43 17.14 -6.38
N TYR A 109 2.35 16.75 -5.49
CA TYR A 109 2.74 15.37 -5.22
C TYR A 109 2.00 14.74 -4.02
N ASP A 110 0.98 15.42 -3.45
CA ASP A 110 0.18 14.88 -2.35
C ASP A 110 -0.41 13.51 -2.73
N LYS A 111 -0.10 12.50 -1.90
CA LYS A 111 -0.58 11.12 -2.07
C LYS A 111 -0.36 10.59 -3.49
N ILE A 112 0.78 10.89 -4.11
CA ILE A 112 1.05 10.44 -5.48
C ILE A 112 0.98 8.92 -5.61
N GLU A 113 0.45 8.47 -6.74
CA GLU A 113 0.26 7.05 -7.05
C GLU A 113 1.57 6.33 -7.36
N ASP A 114 2.53 7.02 -7.97
CA ASP A 114 3.88 6.52 -8.21
C ASP A 114 4.93 7.46 -7.62
N MET A 115 5.60 6.96 -6.58
CA MET A 115 6.63 7.71 -5.85
C MET A 115 7.84 8.05 -6.71
N ALA A 116 8.10 7.31 -7.79
CA ALA A 116 9.22 7.61 -8.70
C ALA A 116 9.03 8.93 -9.48
N MET A 117 7.81 9.50 -9.48
CA MET A 117 7.52 10.78 -10.13
C MET A 117 7.81 12.00 -9.23
N MET A 118 8.13 11.80 -7.95
CA MET A 118 8.44 12.89 -7.03
C MET A 118 9.75 13.60 -7.41
N THR A 119 9.84 14.91 -7.16
CA THR A 119 11.08 15.67 -7.40
C THR A 119 12.15 15.33 -6.38
N HIS A 120 11.79 15.29 -5.10
CA HIS A 120 12.67 14.91 -4.01
C HIS A 120 12.37 13.46 -3.62
N LEU A 121 13.30 12.56 -3.95
CA LEU A 121 13.20 11.14 -3.64
C LEU A 121 14.23 10.76 -2.57
N HIS A 122 13.86 11.05 -1.32
CA HIS A 122 14.62 10.67 -0.13
C HIS A 122 13.71 9.92 0.85
N GLU A 123 14.31 9.36 1.90
CA GLU A 123 13.62 8.52 2.88
C GLU A 123 12.37 9.17 3.50
N PRO A 124 12.40 10.42 4.02
CA PRO A 124 11.20 11.03 4.58
C PRO A 124 10.09 11.28 3.56
N ALA A 125 10.42 11.63 2.31
CA ALA A 125 9.40 11.82 1.27
C ALA A 125 8.64 10.52 0.96
N VAL A 126 9.37 9.41 0.84
CA VAL A 126 8.78 8.08 0.62
C VAL A 126 7.91 7.67 1.81
N LEU A 127 8.44 7.81 3.03
CA LEU A 127 7.74 7.48 4.27
C LEU A 127 6.43 8.26 4.40
N TYR A 128 6.46 9.58 4.20
CA TYR A 128 5.28 10.43 4.35
C TYR A 128 4.23 10.19 3.27
N ASN A 129 4.63 9.94 2.02
CA ASN A 129 3.67 9.59 0.98
C ASN A 129 2.93 8.29 1.33
N LEU A 130 3.65 7.25 1.78
CA LEU A 130 3.05 6.00 2.23
C LEU A 130 2.16 6.21 3.47
N LYS A 131 2.63 6.98 4.47
CA LYS A 131 1.89 7.29 5.71
C LYS A 131 0.57 7.99 5.41
N GLU A 132 0.57 9.00 4.54
CA GLU A 132 -0.61 9.78 4.20
C GLU A 132 -1.60 9.02 3.33
N ARG A 133 -1.11 8.22 2.38
CA ARG A 133 -1.97 7.33 1.58
C ARG A 133 -2.62 6.27 2.48
N TYR A 134 -1.84 5.67 3.38
CA TYR A 134 -2.34 4.69 4.34
C TYR A 134 -3.36 5.30 5.32
N ALA A 135 -3.10 6.51 5.84
CA ALA A 135 -4.05 7.23 6.68
C ALA A 135 -5.38 7.52 5.97
N ALA A 136 -5.36 7.64 4.64
CA ALA A 136 -6.51 7.76 3.78
C ALA A 136 -7.10 6.42 3.29
N TRP A 137 -6.69 5.30 3.89
CA TRP A 137 -7.08 3.92 3.55
C TRP A 137 -6.71 3.47 2.13
N MET A 138 -5.76 4.13 1.48
CA MET A 138 -5.19 3.70 0.20
C MET A 138 -3.93 2.86 0.47
N ILE A 139 -4.08 1.54 0.44
CA ILE A 139 -3.01 0.60 0.85
C ILE A 139 -1.98 0.29 -0.23
N TYR A 140 -2.30 0.59 -1.49
CA TYR A 140 -1.43 0.33 -2.64
C TYR A 140 -0.81 1.63 -3.14
N THR A 141 0.50 1.58 -3.37
CA THR A 141 1.28 2.71 -3.92
C THR A 141 2.39 2.16 -4.80
N TYR A 142 2.65 2.76 -5.95
CA TYR A 142 3.78 2.38 -6.78
C TYR A 142 5.07 3.11 -6.38
N SER A 143 6.20 2.46 -6.64
CA SER A 143 7.53 3.05 -6.58
C SER A 143 8.34 2.51 -7.74
N GLY A 144 8.28 3.16 -8.89
CA GLY A 144 8.94 2.67 -10.10
C GLY A 144 8.37 1.30 -10.49
N LEU A 145 9.16 0.24 -10.52
CA LEU A 145 8.65 -1.11 -10.85
C LEU A 145 7.88 -1.77 -9.69
N PHE A 146 8.04 -1.29 -8.46
CA PHE A 146 7.47 -1.92 -7.28
C PHE A 146 6.01 -1.51 -7.04
N CYS A 147 5.20 -2.47 -6.59
CA CYS A 147 3.89 -2.22 -6.00
C CYS A 147 3.98 -2.41 -4.49
N VAL A 148 4.08 -1.30 -3.76
CA VAL A 148 4.12 -1.28 -2.30
C VAL A 148 2.71 -1.51 -1.76
N THR A 149 2.59 -2.47 -0.85
CA THR A 149 1.33 -2.81 -0.18
C THR A 149 1.50 -2.68 1.32
N VAL A 150 0.66 -1.89 1.98
CA VAL A 150 0.64 -1.76 3.43
C VAL A 150 -0.56 -2.54 3.99
N ASN A 151 -0.33 -3.41 4.98
CA ASN A 151 -1.40 -4.23 5.55
C ASN A 151 -2.45 -3.34 6.26
N PRO A 152 -3.74 -3.33 5.83
CA PRO A 152 -4.76 -2.46 6.42
C PRO A 152 -5.20 -2.86 7.82
N TYR A 153 -4.98 -4.11 8.24
CA TYR A 153 -5.56 -4.70 9.46
C TYR A 153 -7.09 -4.53 9.57
N LYS A 154 -7.76 -4.21 8.46
CA LYS A 154 -9.21 -4.03 8.31
C LYS A 154 -9.63 -4.60 6.97
N TRP A 155 -10.85 -5.11 6.90
CA TRP A 155 -11.44 -5.54 5.65
C TRP A 155 -11.71 -4.33 4.74
N LEU A 156 -11.29 -4.42 3.48
CA LEU A 156 -11.53 -3.38 2.47
C LEU A 156 -12.18 -4.02 1.23
N PRO A 157 -13.13 -3.33 0.56
CA PRO A 157 -13.83 -3.83 -0.62
C PRO A 157 -12.97 -3.85 -1.90
N VAL A 158 -11.65 -3.67 -1.79
CA VAL A 158 -10.71 -3.57 -2.93
C VAL A 158 -10.49 -4.89 -3.67
N TYR A 159 -10.96 -6.01 -3.12
CA TYR A 159 -10.88 -7.34 -3.75
C TYR A 159 -12.22 -7.83 -4.33
N ASN A 160 -13.23 -6.97 -4.39
CA ASN A 160 -14.54 -7.34 -4.91
C ASN A 160 -14.47 -7.72 -6.40
N PRO A 161 -15.38 -8.58 -6.89
CA PRO A 161 -15.40 -9.00 -8.30
C PRO A 161 -15.49 -7.84 -9.31
N GLU A 162 -16.18 -6.77 -8.95
CA GLU A 162 -16.26 -5.54 -9.76
C GLU A 162 -14.89 -4.92 -10.01
N VAL A 163 -14.03 -4.93 -8.98
CA VAL A 163 -12.67 -4.41 -9.05
C VAL A 163 -11.81 -5.27 -9.98
N VAL A 164 -11.96 -6.60 -9.92
CA VAL A 164 -11.28 -7.54 -10.83
C VAL A 164 -11.58 -7.18 -12.30
N LEU A 165 -12.86 -7.01 -12.62
CA LEU A 165 -13.31 -6.63 -13.97
C LEU A 165 -12.81 -5.23 -14.35
N ALA A 166 -12.82 -4.29 -13.40
CA ALA A 166 -12.39 -2.92 -13.63
C ALA A 166 -10.88 -2.79 -13.89
N TYR A 167 -10.04 -3.74 -13.47
CA TYR A 167 -8.60 -3.76 -13.77
C TYR A 167 -8.24 -4.58 -15.03
N ARG A 168 -9.16 -5.42 -15.51
CA ARG A 168 -8.91 -6.28 -16.68
C ARG A 168 -8.67 -5.44 -17.93
N GLY A 169 -7.61 -5.77 -18.67
CA GLY A 169 -7.32 -5.10 -19.96
C GLY A 169 -6.71 -3.72 -19.81
N LYS A 170 -6.43 -3.24 -18.60
CA LYS A 170 -5.99 -1.85 -18.37
C LYS A 170 -4.49 -1.75 -18.20
N LYS A 171 -3.91 -0.73 -18.84
CA LYS A 171 -2.52 -0.36 -18.59
C LYS A 171 -2.38 0.20 -17.18
N ARG A 172 -1.20 0.04 -16.60
CA ARG A 172 -0.89 0.53 -15.25
C ARG A 172 -1.21 2.01 -15.01
N GLN A 173 -1.07 2.86 -16.03
CA GLN A 173 -1.32 4.31 -15.92
C GLN A 173 -2.83 4.66 -15.97
N GLU A 174 -3.66 3.76 -16.48
CA GLU A 174 -5.10 3.99 -16.70
C GLU A 174 -5.93 3.71 -15.44
N ALA A 175 -5.35 3.02 -14.46
CA ALA A 175 -6.00 2.61 -13.22
C ALA A 175 -5.15 2.99 -11.99
N PRO A 176 -5.77 3.18 -10.81
CA PRO A 176 -5.03 3.44 -9.59
C PRO A 176 -4.09 2.28 -9.21
N PRO A 177 -3.12 2.49 -8.30
CA PRO A 177 -2.24 1.44 -7.84
C PRO A 177 -3.00 0.26 -7.25
N HIS A 178 -2.71 -0.94 -7.76
CA HIS A 178 -3.31 -2.17 -7.25
C HIS A 178 -2.51 -3.41 -7.66
N ILE A 179 -2.59 -4.47 -6.85
CA ILE A 179 -1.98 -5.76 -7.16
C ILE A 179 -2.61 -6.43 -8.40
N PHE A 180 -3.89 -6.17 -8.66
CA PHE A 180 -4.57 -6.65 -9.87
C PHE A 180 -4.02 -6.00 -11.14
N SER A 181 -3.58 -4.74 -11.08
CA SER A 181 -2.89 -4.14 -12.22
C SER A 181 -1.57 -4.88 -12.51
N ILE A 182 -0.77 -5.21 -11.48
CA ILE A 182 0.46 -6.01 -11.67
C ILE A 182 0.14 -7.39 -12.27
N SER A 183 -0.91 -8.04 -11.76
CA SER A 183 -1.33 -9.37 -12.22
C SER A 183 -1.83 -9.34 -13.67
N ASP A 184 -2.68 -8.36 -14.02
CA ASP A 184 -3.22 -8.22 -15.38
C ASP A 184 -2.15 -7.83 -16.39
N ASN A 185 -1.25 -6.91 -16.05
CA ASN A 185 -0.15 -6.53 -16.94
C ASN A 185 0.79 -7.73 -17.18
N ALA A 186 1.11 -8.52 -16.14
CA ALA A 186 1.86 -9.77 -16.32
C ALA A 186 1.12 -10.75 -17.26
N TYR A 187 -0.19 -10.94 -17.08
CA TYR A 187 -0.97 -11.79 -17.99
C TYR A 187 -0.97 -11.27 -19.43
N GLN A 188 -1.13 -9.96 -19.64
CA GLN A 188 -1.08 -9.35 -20.95
C GLN A 188 0.29 -9.49 -21.63
N PHE A 189 1.38 -9.22 -20.90
CA PHE A 189 2.74 -9.38 -21.42
C PHE A 189 3.05 -10.83 -21.75
N MET A 190 2.62 -11.78 -20.92
CA MET A 190 2.74 -13.22 -21.23
C MET A 190 2.08 -13.59 -22.57
N LEU A 191 0.89 -13.05 -22.85
CA LEU A 191 0.17 -13.33 -24.10
C LEU A 191 0.74 -12.59 -25.32
N THR A 192 1.21 -11.37 -25.11
CA THR A 192 1.70 -10.49 -26.17
C THR A 192 3.12 -10.86 -26.58
N ASP A 193 4.01 -10.94 -25.59
CA ASP A 193 5.45 -11.15 -25.79
C ASP A 193 5.80 -12.63 -25.90
N ARG A 194 4.87 -13.52 -25.50
CA ARG A 194 5.05 -14.98 -25.47
C ARG A 194 6.21 -15.43 -24.57
N GLU A 195 6.47 -14.65 -23.52
CA GLU A 195 7.50 -14.93 -22.51
C GLU A 195 6.90 -15.25 -21.14
N ASN A 196 7.60 -16.09 -20.38
CA ASN A 196 7.22 -16.43 -19.01
C ASN A 196 7.34 -15.21 -18.09
N GLN A 197 6.38 -15.07 -17.17
CA GLN A 197 6.32 -13.95 -16.24
C GLN A 197 6.48 -14.43 -14.80
N SER A 198 7.05 -13.57 -13.96
CA SER A 198 7.20 -13.85 -12.52
C SER A 198 6.74 -12.65 -11.69
N ILE A 199 5.96 -12.92 -10.64
CA ILE A 199 5.56 -11.92 -9.64
C ILE A 199 6.22 -12.29 -8.31
N LEU A 200 7.15 -11.44 -7.85
CA LEU A 200 7.85 -11.64 -6.58
C LEU A 200 7.17 -10.84 -5.46
N ILE A 201 6.62 -11.55 -4.47
CA ILE A 201 5.94 -10.94 -3.31
C ILE A 201 6.85 -11.08 -2.08
N THR A 202 7.47 -9.97 -1.68
CA THR A 202 8.40 -9.89 -0.54
C THR A 202 7.81 -9.09 0.62
N GLY A 203 8.45 -9.16 1.79
CA GLY A 203 8.07 -8.45 3.01
C GLY A 203 8.33 -9.25 4.28
N GLU A 204 8.29 -8.59 5.44
CA GLU A 204 8.46 -9.24 6.74
C GLU A 204 7.31 -10.18 7.11
N SER A 205 7.46 -10.93 8.21
CA SER A 205 6.38 -11.69 8.82
C SER A 205 5.24 -10.75 9.23
N GLY A 206 4.01 -11.05 8.79
CA GLY A 206 2.81 -10.22 9.06
C GLY A 206 2.51 -9.14 8.03
N ALA A 207 3.38 -8.93 7.03
CA ALA A 207 3.18 -7.94 5.97
C ALA A 207 2.00 -8.27 5.01
N GLY A 208 1.41 -9.46 5.10
CA GLY A 208 0.30 -9.88 4.23
C GLY A 208 0.71 -10.53 2.91
N LYS A 209 1.94 -11.05 2.81
CA LYS A 209 2.44 -11.78 1.61
C LYS A 209 1.48 -12.88 1.15
N THR A 210 1.15 -13.82 2.04
CA THR A 210 0.28 -14.98 1.75
C THR A 210 -1.10 -14.55 1.26
N VAL A 211 -1.66 -13.49 1.84
CA VAL A 211 -2.97 -12.95 1.42
C VAL A 211 -2.87 -12.41 0.01
N ASN A 212 -1.86 -11.58 -0.28
CA ASN A 212 -1.63 -11.05 -1.62
C ASN A 212 -1.38 -12.17 -2.65
N THR A 213 -0.57 -13.18 -2.33
CA THR A 213 -0.36 -14.36 -3.18
C THR A 213 -1.68 -15.06 -3.52
N LYS A 214 -2.55 -15.28 -2.53
CA LYS A 214 -3.88 -15.86 -2.78
C LYS A 214 -4.72 -14.98 -3.70
N ARG A 215 -4.68 -13.65 -3.56
CA ARG A 215 -5.42 -12.71 -4.41
C ARG A 215 -4.93 -12.71 -5.86
N VAL A 216 -3.61 -12.80 -6.09
CA VAL A 216 -3.04 -12.93 -7.44
C VAL A 216 -3.49 -14.23 -8.10
N ILE A 217 -3.43 -15.36 -7.39
CA ILE A 217 -3.89 -16.66 -7.92
C ILE A 217 -5.38 -16.62 -8.25
N GLN A 218 -6.20 -16.07 -7.34
CA GLN A 218 -7.65 -15.90 -7.56
C GLN A 218 -7.94 -15.01 -8.77
N TYR A 219 -7.14 -13.97 -8.98
CA TYR A 219 -7.25 -13.09 -10.14
C TYR A 219 -7.03 -13.88 -11.44
N PHE A 220 -5.92 -14.62 -11.55
CA PHE A 220 -5.60 -15.45 -12.72
C PHE A 220 -6.67 -16.50 -13.00
N ALA A 221 -7.15 -17.20 -11.96
CA ALA A 221 -8.24 -18.18 -12.11
C ALA A 221 -9.51 -17.52 -12.68
N THR A 222 -9.85 -16.31 -12.23
CA THR A 222 -11.07 -15.61 -12.67
C THR A 222 -10.98 -15.16 -14.12
N ILE A 223 -9.85 -14.57 -14.53
CA ILE A 223 -9.69 -14.06 -15.91
C ILE A 223 -9.51 -15.19 -16.92
N ALA A 224 -8.84 -16.29 -16.54
CA ALA A 224 -8.59 -17.44 -17.41
C ALA A 224 -9.82 -18.36 -17.53
N ALA A 225 -10.69 -18.42 -16.52
CA ALA A 225 -11.93 -19.22 -16.55
C ALA A 225 -13.07 -18.59 -17.38
N SER A 226 -12.96 -17.32 -17.78
CA SER A 226 -14.02 -16.57 -18.49
C SER A 226 -14.32 -17.06 -19.92
N GLY A 227 -13.83 -18.24 -20.33
CA GLY A 227 -14.07 -18.86 -21.64
C GLY A 227 -14.90 -20.15 -21.63
N GLU A 228 -15.26 -20.70 -20.46
CA GLU A 228 -16.04 -21.94 -20.35
C GLU A 228 -17.15 -21.83 -19.28
N LYS A 229 -18.34 -22.35 -19.59
CA LYS A 229 -19.43 -22.47 -18.61
C LYS A 229 -18.93 -23.32 -17.43
N LYS A 230 -19.05 -22.76 -16.22
CA LYS A 230 -18.73 -23.37 -14.92
C LYS A 230 -18.89 -24.90 -14.91
N LYS A 231 -17.77 -25.63 -14.84
CA LYS A 231 -17.67 -26.88 -14.08
C LYS A 231 -16.82 -26.61 -12.84
N GLU A 232 -17.24 -27.17 -11.72
CA GLU A 232 -16.71 -26.91 -10.37
C GLU A 232 -15.19 -27.12 -10.27
N GLU A 233 -14.40 -26.05 -10.20
CA GLU A 233 -13.00 -26.13 -9.80
C GLU A 233 -12.87 -26.02 -8.28
N GLN A 234 -12.93 -27.18 -7.61
CA GLN A 234 -12.55 -27.35 -6.21
C GLN A 234 -11.03 -27.56 -6.01
N SER A 235 -10.26 -27.83 -7.07
CA SER A 235 -8.87 -28.31 -6.98
C SER A 235 -7.89 -27.28 -6.38
N GLY A 236 -7.94 -26.01 -6.78
CA GLY A 236 -7.04 -24.96 -6.27
C GLY A 236 -7.35 -24.46 -4.85
N LYS A 237 -8.58 -24.68 -4.35
CA LYS A 237 -9.00 -24.27 -3.00
C LYS A 237 -8.52 -25.22 -1.91
N ILE A 238 -8.15 -26.46 -2.23
CA ILE A 238 -7.75 -27.48 -1.25
C ILE A 238 -6.23 -27.43 -0.95
N ALA A 239 -5.41 -27.07 -1.94
CA ALA A 239 -3.95 -27.05 -1.77
C ALA A 239 -3.47 -25.98 -0.79
N ASN A 240 -4.11 -24.81 -0.73
CA ASN A 240 -3.71 -23.74 0.19
C ASN A 240 -4.02 -24.10 1.66
N PRO A 241 -5.25 -24.49 2.05
CA PRO A 241 -5.53 -24.97 3.41
C PRO A 241 -4.59 -26.10 3.86
N LEU A 242 -4.24 -27.02 2.95
CA LEU A 242 -3.29 -28.10 3.26
C LEU A 242 -1.88 -27.56 3.53
N LEU A 243 -1.34 -26.72 2.64
CA LEU A 243 -0.01 -26.12 2.82
C LEU A 243 0.05 -25.17 4.01
N GLU A 244 -1.06 -24.49 4.34
CA GLU A 244 -1.16 -23.65 5.52
C GLU A 244 -1.23 -24.48 6.81
N ALA A 245 -1.95 -25.62 6.80
CA ALA A 245 -2.02 -26.51 7.95
C ALA A 245 -0.66 -27.11 8.33
N PHE A 246 0.21 -27.38 7.34
CA PHE A 246 1.53 -27.99 7.58
C PHE A 246 2.70 -26.99 7.62
N GLY A 247 2.58 -25.84 6.96
CA GLY A 247 3.71 -24.92 6.78
C GLY A 247 3.48 -23.51 7.31
N ASN A 248 2.30 -23.20 7.84
CA ASN A 248 2.09 -21.97 8.60
C ASN A 248 2.11 -22.27 10.10
N ALA A 249 2.59 -21.29 10.86
CA ALA A 249 2.58 -21.32 12.31
C ALA A 249 2.18 -19.95 12.86
N LYS A 250 1.56 -19.95 14.05
CA LYS A 250 1.37 -18.73 14.82
C LYS A 250 2.73 -18.17 15.23
N THR A 251 2.94 -16.89 14.95
CA THR A 251 4.11 -16.13 15.39
C THR A 251 3.63 -14.93 16.21
N VAL A 252 4.53 -14.29 16.96
CA VAL A 252 4.20 -13.09 17.75
C VAL A 252 3.55 -11.97 16.91
N ARG A 253 3.88 -11.88 15.60
CA ARG A 253 3.41 -10.81 14.69
C ARG A 253 2.26 -11.21 13.77
N ASN A 254 1.96 -12.50 13.64
CA ASN A 254 0.98 -13.01 12.69
C ASN A 254 0.52 -14.41 13.10
N ASP A 255 -0.80 -14.58 13.25
CA ASP A 255 -1.42 -15.83 13.65
C ASP A 255 -1.34 -16.94 12.60
N ASN A 256 -1.16 -16.59 11.33
CA ASN A 256 -1.04 -17.54 10.23
C ASN A 256 0.21 -17.23 9.38
N SER A 257 1.39 -17.28 10.01
CA SER A 257 2.65 -16.93 9.34
C SER A 257 3.23 -18.11 8.58
N SER A 258 3.42 -17.95 7.27
CA SER A 258 4.11 -18.95 6.46
C SER A 258 5.58 -19.01 6.81
N ARG A 259 6.09 -20.22 7.06
CA ARG A 259 7.47 -20.47 7.50
C ARG A 259 8.38 -21.04 6.42
N PHE A 260 7.93 -21.06 5.17
CA PHE A 260 8.65 -21.60 4.01
C PHE A 260 8.53 -20.68 2.80
N GLY A 261 9.52 -20.70 1.91
CA GLY A 261 9.41 -20.05 0.60
C GLY A 261 8.51 -20.89 -0.31
N LYS A 262 7.58 -20.25 -1.02
CA LYS A 262 6.67 -20.93 -1.96
C LYS A 262 6.84 -20.33 -3.35
N PHE A 263 7.25 -21.15 -4.31
CA PHE A 263 7.26 -20.79 -5.72
C PHE A 263 6.11 -21.52 -6.42
N ILE A 264 5.21 -20.76 -7.04
CA ILE A 264 4.01 -21.30 -7.69
C ILE A 264 4.12 -20.99 -9.17
N ARG A 265 4.14 -22.04 -9.98
CA ARG A 265 4.08 -21.91 -11.44
C ARG A 265 2.63 -22.14 -11.85
N ILE A 266 2.08 -21.20 -12.60
CA ILE A 266 0.75 -21.31 -13.22
C ILE A 266 0.97 -21.34 -14.72
N HIS A 267 0.61 -22.45 -15.35
CA HIS A 267 0.79 -22.65 -16.77
C HIS A 267 -0.47 -22.27 -17.51
N PHE A 268 -0.30 -21.47 -18.56
CA PHE A 268 -1.36 -21.08 -19.46
C PHE A 268 -1.12 -21.69 -20.84
N GLY A 269 -2.19 -22.20 -21.47
CA GLY A 269 -2.13 -22.72 -22.83
C GLY A 269 -1.95 -21.59 -23.86
N ALA A 270 -1.78 -21.96 -25.14
CA ALA A 270 -1.56 -21.00 -26.23
C ALA A 270 -2.66 -19.93 -26.38
N THR A 271 -3.87 -20.25 -25.95
CA THR A 271 -5.07 -19.39 -25.95
C THR A 271 -5.23 -18.52 -24.69
N GLY A 272 -4.30 -18.61 -23.73
CA GLY A 272 -4.36 -17.91 -22.44
C GLY A 272 -5.25 -18.57 -21.39
N LYS A 273 -5.84 -19.72 -21.67
CA LYS A 273 -6.59 -20.51 -20.69
C LYS A 273 -5.65 -21.17 -19.68
N LEU A 274 -6.14 -21.38 -18.46
CA LEU A 274 -5.43 -22.12 -17.42
C LEU A 274 -5.22 -23.58 -17.88
N ALA A 275 -3.99 -24.08 -17.79
CA ALA A 275 -3.63 -25.44 -18.21
C ALA A 275 -3.23 -26.34 -17.04
N SER A 276 -2.29 -25.90 -16.21
CA SER A 276 -1.82 -26.63 -15.04
C SER A 276 -1.18 -25.68 -14.02
N ALA A 277 -0.85 -26.18 -12.82
CA ALA A 277 -0.10 -25.43 -11.83
C ALA A 277 0.79 -26.35 -10.98
N ASP A 278 1.99 -25.88 -10.66
CA ASP A 278 2.96 -26.59 -9.83
C ASP A 278 3.40 -25.73 -8.64
N ILE A 279 3.75 -26.38 -7.54
CA ILE A 279 4.22 -25.71 -6.32
C ILE A 279 5.56 -26.31 -5.93
N GLU A 280 6.56 -25.44 -5.79
CA GLU A 280 7.86 -25.76 -5.21
C GLU A 280 7.99 -25.07 -3.86
N THR A 281 8.53 -25.79 -2.89
CA THR A 281 8.81 -25.26 -1.55
C THR A 281 10.32 -25.22 -1.33
N CYS A 282 10.81 -24.07 -0.88
CA CYS A 282 12.22 -23.90 -0.51
C CYS A 282 12.35 -23.95 1.01
N LYS A 283 13.31 -24.76 1.50
CA LYS A 283 13.72 -24.80 2.91
C LYS A 283 14.67 -23.66 3.23
#